data_AF-A0A660SZG9-F1
#
_entry.id   AF-A0A660SZG9-F1
#
_cell.length_a   1.000
_cell.length_b   1.000
_cell.length_c   1.000
_cell.angle_alpha   90.00
_cell.angle_beta   90.00
_cell.angle_gamma   90.00
#
_symmetry.space_group_name_H-M   'P 1'
#
loop_
_entity.id
_entity.type
_entity.pdbx_description
1 polymer ?
#
loop_
_entity_poly.entity_id
_entity_poly.type
_entity_poly.pdbx_seq_one_letter_code
_entity_poly.pdbx_strand_id
1 'polypeptide(L)'
;EEVGNGTVSKIPENTFEIIAVDMGALGKNQAGDEFSVSICAKDLKGPYDYDLRKRITAAAEKYNIPYKVDIYPYYGSDAEEALRTGVDAKHMLFGPGIDASHSYERVHRDSIDATLELIIRFATTD
;
A
#
# COMPACT_ATOMS: atom_id res chain seq x y z
N GLU A 1 -9.54 -9.66 -1.67
CA GLU A 1 -9.10 -9.47 -0.29
C GLU A 1 -9.57 -10.62 0.61
N GLU A 2 -10.42 -10.37 1.62
CA GLU A 2 -10.48 -11.16 2.87
C GLU A 2 -11.01 -12.60 2.77
N VAL A 3 -11.60 -12.95 1.63
CA VAL A 3 -12.09 -14.30 1.34
C VAL A 3 -11.45 -14.89 0.07
N GLY A 4 -10.36 -14.28 -0.40
CA GLY A 4 -9.59 -14.68 -1.59
C GLY A 4 -10.21 -14.28 -2.93
N ASN A 5 -11.00 -13.19 -2.96
CA ASN A 5 -11.61 -12.65 -4.18
C ASN A 5 -11.39 -11.14 -4.26
N GLY A 6 -11.06 -10.59 -5.43
CA GLY A 6 -10.93 -9.14 -5.60
C GLY A 6 -10.42 -8.73 -6.97
N THR A 7 -9.12 -8.52 -7.07
CA THR A 7 -8.47 -7.73 -8.13
C THR A 7 -8.46 -8.40 -9.49
N VAL A 8 -8.42 -9.73 -9.52
CA VAL A 8 -8.04 -10.53 -10.70
C VAL A 8 -9.00 -10.42 -11.89
N SER A 9 -10.31 -10.35 -11.65
CA SER A 9 -11.29 -10.63 -12.70
C SER A 9 -11.60 -9.47 -13.66
N LYS A 10 -11.06 -8.26 -13.42
CA LYS A 10 -11.50 -7.03 -14.10
C LYS A 10 -10.40 -5.99 -14.40
N ILE A 11 -9.12 -6.38 -14.38
CA ILE A 11 -8.03 -5.45 -14.72
C ILE A 11 -8.08 -5.13 -16.23
N PRO A 12 -8.14 -3.85 -16.64
CA PRO A 12 -8.15 -3.48 -18.05
C PRO A 12 -6.92 -4.01 -18.80
N GLU A 13 -7.12 -4.43 -20.05
CA GLU A 13 -6.01 -4.71 -20.96
C GLU A 13 -5.11 -3.47 -21.09
N ASN A 14 -3.79 -3.67 -21.07
CA ASN A 14 -2.75 -2.63 -21.06
C ASN A 14 -2.61 -1.85 -19.73
N THR A 15 -2.92 -2.48 -18.60
CA THR A 15 -2.51 -1.97 -17.29
C THR A 15 -1.02 -2.22 -17.07
N PHE A 16 -0.24 -1.17 -16.84
CA PHE A 16 1.22 -1.27 -16.59
C PHE A 16 1.58 -1.19 -15.10
N GLU A 17 0.75 -0.51 -14.31
CA GLU A 17 0.98 -0.29 -12.89
C GLU A 17 -0.33 -0.44 -12.11
N ILE A 18 -0.26 -1.09 -10.96
CA ILE A 18 -1.38 -1.34 -10.05
C ILE A 18 -0.95 -0.89 -8.66
N ILE A 19 -1.75 -0.03 -8.05
CA ILE A 19 -1.50 0.43 -6.69
C ILE A 19 -2.71 0.05 -5.86
N ALA A 20 -2.53 -0.88 -4.93
CA ALA A 20 -3.51 -1.14 -3.90
C ALA A 20 -3.41 -0.05 -2.83
N VAL A 21 -4.55 0.57 -2.54
CA VAL A 21 -4.68 1.43 -1.37
C VAL A 21 -5.35 0.59 -0.29
N ASP A 22 -4.55 0.14 0.66
CA ASP A 22 -5.00 -0.69 1.77
C ASP A 22 -4.16 -0.43 3.02
N MET A 23 -4.62 -0.91 4.16
CA MET A 23 -4.04 -0.64 5.46
C MET A 23 -2.59 -1.12 5.60
N GLY A 24 -1.82 -0.37 6.37
CA GLY A 24 -0.62 -0.89 7.02
C GLY A 24 -0.96 -1.40 8.41
N ALA A 25 -1.01 -2.72 8.58
CA ALA A 25 -1.26 -3.34 9.89
C ALA A 25 -0.12 -3.04 10.87
N LEU A 26 -0.40 -2.26 11.92
CA LEU A 26 0.59 -1.86 12.92
C LEU A 26 0.88 -2.99 13.91
N GLY A 27 2.12 -3.04 14.38
CA GLY A 27 2.61 -4.18 15.14
C GLY A 27 4.02 -4.01 15.65
N LYS A 28 4.44 -4.96 16.50
CA LYS A 28 5.78 -4.94 17.07
C LYS A 28 6.82 -5.17 15.97
N ASN A 29 7.90 -4.38 16.03
CA ASN A 29 9.01 -4.41 15.08
C ASN A 29 8.69 -3.86 13.67
N GLN A 30 7.61 -3.10 13.52
CA GLN A 30 7.36 -2.27 12.35
C GLN A 30 7.72 -0.81 12.66
N ALA A 31 8.04 -0.06 11.61
CA ALA A 31 8.34 1.36 11.68
C ALA A 31 7.08 2.24 11.67
N GLY A 32 5.95 1.68 11.20
CA GLY A 32 4.65 2.30 11.06
C GLY A 32 4.09 2.84 12.37
N ASP A 33 3.23 3.84 12.23
CA ASP A 33 2.47 4.44 13.32
C ASP A 33 1.05 4.80 12.83
N GLU A 34 0.16 5.16 13.76
CA GLU A 34 -1.22 5.53 13.42
C GLU A 34 -1.32 6.90 12.70
N PHE A 35 -0.22 7.66 12.53
CA PHE A 35 -0.22 9.07 12.09
C PHE A 35 0.32 9.29 10.68
N SER A 36 0.87 8.25 10.05
CA SER A 36 1.57 8.35 8.77
C SER A 36 1.13 7.30 7.77
N VAL A 37 1.42 7.55 6.50
CA VAL A 37 1.19 6.56 5.43
C VAL A 37 2.13 5.38 5.63
N SER A 38 1.58 4.18 5.65
CA SER A 38 2.32 2.93 5.63
C SER A 38 2.56 2.48 4.19
N ILE A 39 3.82 2.46 3.76
CA ILE A 39 4.25 1.99 2.44
C ILE A 39 4.83 0.58 2.59
N CYS A 40 4.22 -0.39 1.93
CA CYS A 40 4.65 -1.78 2.01
C CYS A 40 5.79 -2.05 1.02
N ALA A 41 6.99 -2.33 1.54
CA ALA A 41 8.12 -2.75 0.71
C ALA A 41 8.06 -4.24 0.35
N LYS A 42 7.50 -5.05 1.25
CA LYS A 42 7.38 -6.50 1.11
C LYS A 42 6.30 -7.02 2.05
N ASP A 43 5.56 -8.00 1.59
CA ASP A 43 4.61 -8.75 2.41
C ASP A 43 5.00 -10.25 2.51
N LEU A 44 4.10 -11.10 3.00
CA LEU A 44 4.29 -12.55 3.13
C LEU A 44 4.69 -13.23 1.81
N LYS A 45 4.26 -12.68 0.67
CA LYS A 45 4.43 -13.29 -0.66
C LYS A 45 5.70 -12.82 -1.35
N GLY A 46 6.11 -11.58 -1.13
CA GLY A 46 7.33 -11.08 -1.74
C GLY A 46 7.50 -9.57 -1.69
N PRO A 47 8.64 -9.07 -2.17
CA PRO A 47 8.86 -7.64 -2.35
C PRO A 47 7.97 -7.09 -3.47
N TYR A 48 7.51 -5.85 -3.29
CA TYR A 48 6.82 -5.09 -4.33
C TYR A 48 7.82 -4.48 -5.34
N ASP A 49 7.31 -3.90 -6.43
CA ASP A 49 8.15 -3.29 -7.46
C ASP A 49 9.00 -2.14 -6.89
N TYR A 50 10.33 -2.28 -7.03
CA TYR A 50 11.29 -1.37 -6.40
C TYR A 50 11.22 0.05 -6.97
N ASP A 51 11.05 0.18 -8.29
CA ASP A 51 11.02 1.48 -8.96
C ASP A 51 9.71 2.23 -8.66
N LEU A 52 8.58 1.53 -8.67
CA LEU A 52 7.28 2.09 -8.32
C LEU A 52 7.27 2.55 -6.85
N ARG A 53 7.82 1.75 -5.92
CA ARG A 53 7.99 2.17 -4.53
C ARG A 53 8.81 3.46 -4.41
N LYS A 54 9.93 3.56 -5.15
CA LYS A 54 10.78 4.76 -5.12
C LYS A 54 10.03 6.00 -5.62
N ARG A 55 9.20 5.87 -6.65
CA ARG A 55 8.37 6.99 -7.13
C ARG A 55 7.36 7.42 -6.08
N ILE A 56 6.70 6.47 -5.41
CA ILE A 56 5.74 6.77 -4.33
C ILE A 56 6.43 7.46 -3.15
N THR A 57 7.59 6.95 -2.69
CA THR A 57 8.33 7.61 -1.61
C THR A 57 8.85 8.98 -2.01
N ALA A 58 9.30 9.15 -3.25
CA ALA A 58 9.73 10.45 -3.76
C ALA A 58 8.59 11.47 -3.82
N ALA A 59 7.37 11.04 -4.19
CA ALA A 59 6.18 11.88 -4.12
C ALA A 59 5.88 12.30 -2.68
N ALA A 60 5.92 11.35 -1.72
CA ALA A 60 5.73 11.65 -0.32
C ALA A 60 6.76 12.67 0.21
N GLU A 61 8.05 12.47 -0.10
CA GLU A 61 9.13 13.40 0.25
C GLU A 61 8.93 14.79 -0.38
N LYS A 62 8.64 14.86 -1.69
CA LYS A 62 8.42 16.10 -2.44
C LYS A 62 7.31 16.96 -1.86
N TYR A 63 6.24 16.33 -1.38
CA TYR A 63 5.07 17.02 -0.82
C TYR A 63 5.06 17.06 0.71
N ASN A 64 6.14 16.64 1.38
CA ASN A 64 6.27 16.59 2.85
C ASN A 64 5.15 15.78 3.52
N ILE A 65 4.73 14.68 2.90
CA ILE A 65 3.71 13.78 3.42
C ILE A 65 4.40 12.78 4.36
N PRO A 66 3.97 12.65 5.63
CA PRO A 66 4.57 11.71 6.57
C PRO A 66 4.30 10.28 6.12
N TYR A 67 5.36 9.48 6.01
CA TYR A 67 5.26 8.06 5.65
C TYR A 67 6.29 7.22 6.40
N LYS A 68 6.04 5.91 6.43
CA LYS A 68 6.93 4.86 6.89
C LYS A 68 6.99 3.76 5.85
N VAL A 69 8.14 3.11 5.72
CA VAL A 69 8.32 1.96 4.85
C VAL A 69 8.45 0.73 5.73
N ASP A 70 7.60 -0.26 5.49
CA ASP A 70 7.53 -1.46 6.31
C ASP A 70 7.59 -2.76 5.50
N ILE A 71 7.88 -3.83 6.23
CA ILE A 71 7.80 -5.20 5.76
C ILE A 71 6.76 -5.91 6.62
N TYR A 72 5.87 -6.67 5.99
CA TYR A 72 4.79 -7.38 6.65
C TYR A 72 4.93 -8.89 6.45
N PRO A 73 5.68 -9.61 7.30
CA PRO A 73 6.03 -11.00 7.05
C PRO A 73 4.86 -11.98 7.05
N TYR A 74 3.71 -11.59 7.61
CA TYR A 74 2.55 -12.46 7.86
C TYR A 74 1.25 -11.95 7.25
N TYR A 75 1.26 -10.76 6.64
CA TYR A 75 0.14 -10.16 5.93
C TYR A 75 0.38 -10.33 4.43
N GLY A 76 -0.67 -10.46 3.63
CA GLY A 76 -0.59 -10.50 2.16
C GLY A 76 -1.67 -9.60 1.60
N SER A 77 -1.47 -9.08 0.39
CA SER A 77 -2.39 -8.11 -0.20
C SER A 77 -3.00 -8.49 -1.54
N ASP A 78 -4.06 -7.76 -1.89
CA ASP A 78 -4.75 -7.80 -3.18
C ASP A 78 -3.93 -7.34 -4.38
N ALA A 79 -2.89 -6.51 -4.16
CA ALA A 79 -1.99 -6.09 -5.24
C ALA A 79 -1.12 -7.26 -5.72
N GLU A 80 -0.73 -8.17 -4.81
CA GLU A 80 0.02 -9.37 -5.18
C GLU A 80 -0.88 -10.45 -5.80
N GLU A 81 -2.13 -10.56 -5.35
CA GLU A 81 -3.07 -11.52 -5.94
C GLU A 81 -3.28 -11.27 -7.45
N ALA A 82 -3.22 -10.02 -7.90
CA ALA A 82 -3.26 -9.66 -9.32
C ALA A 82 -2.11 -10.29 -10.13
N LEU A 83 -0.87 -10.25 -9.62
CA LEU A 83 0.29 -10.86 -10.30
C LEU A 83 0.14 -12.37 -10.46
N ARG A 84 -0.39 -13.01 -9.41
CA ARG A 84 -0.55 -14.47 -9.36
C ARG A 84 -1.48 -14.99 -10.45
N THR A 85 -2.23 -14.10 -11.07
CA THR A 85 -3.18 -14.41 -12.15
C THR A 85 -2.68 -14.04 -13.54
N GLY A 86 -1.38 -13.73 -13.66
CA GLY A 86 -0.70 -13.52 -14.92
C GLY A 86 -0.75 -12.08 -15.42
N VAL A 87 -1.12 -11.13 -14.56
CA VAL A 87 -1.08 -9.71 -14.89
C VAL A 87 0.36 -9.23 -14.86
N ASP A 88 0.90 -8.89 -16.03
CA ASP A 88 2.25 -8.32 -16.20
C ASP A 88 2.23 -6.80 -15.95
N ALA A 89 2.06 -6.42 -14.67
CA ALA A 89 2.06 -5.04 -14.23
C ALA A 89 2.92 -4.86 -12.98
N LYS A 90 3.56 -3.70 -12.87
CA LYS A 90 4.17 -3.28 -11.60
C LYS A 90 3.09 -3.13 -10.56
N HIS A 91 3.39 -3.48 -9.32
CA HIS A 91 2.41 -3.49 -8.24
C HIS A 91 3.01 -2.86 -7.00
N MET A 92 2.19 -2.14 -6.24
CA MET A 92 2.55 -1.54 -4.96
C MET A 92 1.34 -1.55 -4.01
N LEU A 93 1.63 -1.51 -2.71
CA LEU A 93 0.63 -1.27 -1.67
C LEU A 93 1.09 -0.14 -0.75
N PHE A 94 0.17 0.77 -0.46
CA PHE A 94 0.29 1.69 0.66
C PHE A 94 -1.09 2.06 1.20
N GLY A 95 -1.13 2.60 2.41
CA GLY A 95 -2.34 3.22 2.93
C GLY A 95 -2.16 3.64 4.38
N PRO A 96 -3.24 3.89 5.13
CA PRO A 96 -3.12 4.39 6.47
C PRO A 96 -2.57 3.30 7.40
N GLY A 97 -1.74 3.69 8.38
CA GLY A 97 -1.44 2.83 9.52
C GLY A 97 -2.71 2.55 10.35
N ILE A 98 -3.07 1.27 10.50
CA ILE A 98 -4.25 0.81 11.26
C ILE A 98 -3.80 -0.12 12.39
N ASP A 99 -4.26 0.17 13.60
CA ASP A 99 -4.12 -0.71 14.76
C ASP A 99 -5.32 -1.65 14.88
N ALA A 100 -5.06 -2.88 15.36
CA ALA A 100 -6.06 -3.91 15.61
C ALA A 100 -6.95 -4.26 14.40
N SER A 101 -6.36 -4.28 13.19
CA SER A 101 -6.98 -4.79 11.97
C SER A 101 -7.77 -6.09 12.20
N HIS A 102 -8.97 -6.20 11.61
CA HIS A 102 -9.92 -7.32 11.77
C HIS A 102 -10.47 -7.51 13.19
N SER A 103 -10.28 -6.51 14.06
CA SER A 103 -10.82 -6.47 15.41
C SER A 103 -11.51 -5.13 15.63
N TYR A 104 -11.37 -4.54 16.82
CA TYR A 104 -11.80 -3.16 17.08
C TYR A 104 -10.77 -2.18 16.52
N GLU A 105 -10.87 -1.94 15.22
CA GLU A 105 -9.91 -1.15 14.45
C GLU A 105 -9.81 0.30 14.94
N ARG A 106 -8.58 0.81 14.91
CA ARG A 106 -8.26 2.19 15.22
C ARG A 106 -7.35 2.79 14.16
N VAL A 107 -7.63 4.03 13.82
CA VAL A 107 -6.87 4.80 12.84
C VAL A 107 -6.88 6.26 13.26
N HIS A 108 -5.76 6.96 13.10
CA HIS A 108 -5.73 8.40 13.28
C HIS A 108 -6.13 9.12 12.00
N ARG A 109 -6.84 10.24 12.14
CA ARG A 109 -7.25 11.07 11.00
C ARG A 109 -6.05 11.53 10.16
N ASP A 110 -4.94 11.87 10.80
CA ASP A 110 -3.73 12.34 10.11
C ASP A 110 -3.21 11.32 9.08
N SER A 111 -3.27 10.02 9.40
CA SER A 111 -2.85 8.95 8.50
C SER A 111 -3.78 8.80 7.29
N ILE A 112 -5.08 9.03 7.49
CA ILE A 112 -6.07 9.09 6.40
C ILE A 112 -5.82 10.31 5.51
N ASP A 113 -5.67 11.50 6.11
CA ASP A 113 -5.45 12.74 5.38
C ASP A 113 -4.12 12.70 4.60
N ALA A 114 -3.06 12.14 5.20
CA ALA A 114 -1.77 11.91 4.55
C ALA A 114 -1.86 10.90 3.39
N THR A 115 -2.61 9.80 3.58
CA THR A 115 -2.82 8.81 2.52
C THR A 115 -3.59 9.40 1.35
N LEU A 116 -4.65 10.16 1.62
CA LEU A 116 -5.43 10.85 0.61
C LEU A 116 -4.57 11.85 -0.18
N GLU A 117 -3.78 12.65 0.51
CA GLU A 117 -2.86 13.60 -0.13
C GLU A 117 -1.87 12.87 -1.03
N LEU A 118 -1.30 11.74 -0.58
CA LEU A 118 -0.36 10.97 -1.40
C LEU A 118 -1.01 10.43 -2.68
N ILE A 119 -2.24 9.90 -2.58
CA ILE A 119 -3.01 9.42 -3.74
C ILE A 119 -3.20 10.56 -4.74
N ILE A 120 -3.68 11.72 -4.29
CA ILE A 120 -3.97 12.87 -5.15
C ILE A 120 -2.69 13.33 -5.84
N ARG A 121 -1.60 13.50 -5.07
CA ARG A 121 -0.33 13.99 -5.60
C ARG A 121 0.29 13.03 -6.59
N PHE A 122 0.34 11.74 -6.26
CA PHE A 122 0.91 10.73 -7.14
C PHE A 122 0.11 10.58 -8.43
N ALA A 123 -1.23 10.60 -8.35
CA ALA A 123 -2.08 10.40 -9.53
C ALA A 123 -2.15 11.62 -10.47
N THR A 124 -1.78 12.82 -10.02
CA THR A 124 -1.96 14.07 -10.78
C THR A 124 -0.68 14.78 -11.17
N THR A 125 0.47 14.41 -10.59
CA THR A 125 1.72 15.16 -10.79
C THR A 125 2.94 14.32 -11.16
N ASP A 126 2.81 12.99 -11.17
CA ASP A 126 3.85 12.01 -11.53
C ASP A 126 3.28 10.95 -12.49
#